data_AF-A0A1Y5YWR5-F1
#
_entry.id   AF-A0A1Y5YWR5-F1
#
_cell.length_a   1.000
_cell.length_b   1.000
_cell.length_c   1.000
_cell.angle_alpha   90.00
_cell.angle_beta   90.00
_cell.angle_gamma   90.00
#
_symmetry.space_group_name_H-M   'P 1'
#
loop_
_entity.id
_entity.type
_entity.pdbx_description
1 polymer ?
#
loop_
_entity_poly.entity_id
_entity_poly.type
_entity_poly.pdbx_seq_one_letter_code
_entity_poly.pdbx_strand_id
1 'polypeptide(L)' 'MREAIEELIRGLRKSAAESRKESDKAYDNGDLGLSGYYRGQWIANEGTAIALTTILSKYKEEEQ' A
#
# COMPACT_ATOMS: atom_id res chain seq x y z
N MET A 1 -19.11 0.82 -7.60
CA MET A 1 -17.94 -0.07 -7.34
C MET A 1 -16.68 0.73 -7.05
N ARG A 2 -16.55 1.91 -7.66
CA ARG A 2 -15.46 2.87 -7.47
C ARG A 2 -15.14 3.18 -6.00
N GLU A 3 -16.14 3.53 -5.19
CA GLU A 3 -15.92 3.96 -3.79
C GLU A 3 -15.22 2.90 -2.93
N ALA A 4 -15.61 1.62 -3.07
CA ALA A 4 -14.98 0.52 -2.34
C ALA A 4 -13.50 0.33 -2.74
N ILE A 5 -13.19 0.51 -4.02
CA ILE A 5 -11.80 0.44 -4.52
C ILE A 5 -11.00 1.65 -4.00
N GLU A 6 -11.59 2.83 -3.95
CA GLU A 6 -10.94 4.03 -3.39
C GLU A 6 -10.65 3.87 -1.89
N GLU A 7 -11.57 3.27 -1.13
CA GLU A 7 -11.35 2.95 0.28
C GLU A 7 -10.22 1.93 0.47
N LEU A 8 -10.19 0.87 -0.35
CA LEU A 8 -9.10 -0.11 -0.36
C LEU A 8 -7.76 0.56 -0.67
N ILE A 9 -7.68 1.43 -1.69
CA ILE A 9 -6.48 2.19 -2.03
C ILE A 9 -6.00 3.03 -0.83
N ARG A 10 -6.92 3.70 -0.12
CA ARG A 10 -6.59 4.48 1.08
C ARG A 10 -6.02 3.59 2.19
N GLY A 11 -6.63 2.43 2.43
CA GLY A 11 -6.13 1.44 3.40
C GLY A 11 -4.72 0.94 3.08
N LEU A 12 -4.48 0.56 1.82
CA LEU A 12 -3.17 0.11 1.35
C LEU A 12 -2.10 1.20 1.53
N ARG A 13 -2.40 2.44 1.16
CA ARG A 13 -1.45 3.56 1.32
C ARG A 13 -1.14 3.86 2.78
N LYS A 14 -2.14 3.79 3.67
CA LYS A 14 -1.93 3.96 5.11
C LYS A 14 -1.03 2.86 5.68
N SER A 15 -1.35 1.59 5.37
CA SER A 15 -0.54 0.45 5.81
C SER A 15 0.90 0.48 5.25
N ALA A 16 1.07 0.92 3.99
CA ALA A 16 2.38 1.15 3.39
C ALA A 16 3.19 2.19 4.18
N ALA A 17 2.60 3.33 4.52
CA ALA A 17 3.26 4.37 5.29
C ALA A 17 3.62 3.93 6.72
N GLU A 18 2.76 3.14 7.37
CA GLU A 18 3.03 2.54 8.68
C GLU A 18 4.17 1.51 8.59
N SER A 19 4.12 0.61 7.60
CA SER A 19 5.16 -0.40 7.37
C SER A 19 6.53 0.24 7.10
N ARG A 20 6.57 1.35 6.35
CA ARG A 20 7.82 2.10 6.15
C ARG A 20 8.41 2.57 7.49
N LYS A 21 7.59 3.18 8.35
CA LYS A 21 8.03 3.65 9.68
C LYS A 21 8.55 2.52 10.56
N GLU A 22 7.87 1.37 10.56
CA GLU A 22 8.32 0.21 11.35
C GLU A 22 9.57 -0.44 10.77
N SER A 23 9.74 -0.43 9.44
CA SER A 23 10.97 -0.87 8.78
C SER A 23 12.17 -0.02 9.17
N ASP A 24 12.01 1.30 9.18
CA ASP A 24 13.05 2.26 9.59
C ASP A 24 13.42 2.06 11.08
N LYS A 25 12.43 1.94 11.98
CA LYS A 25 12.67 1.66 13.40
C LYS A 25 13.40 0.33 13.62
N ALA A 26 13.00 -0.73 12.93
CA ALA A 26 13.64 -2.04 13.04
C ALA A 26 15.09 -2.00 12.55
N TYR A 27 15.34 -1.24 11.47
CA TYR A 27 16.69 -1.01 10.95
C TYR A 27 17.58 -0.30 11.98
N ASP A 28 17.09 0.80 12.56
CA ASP A 28 17.80 1.57 13.57
C ASP A 28 18.13 0.74 14.82
N ASN A 29 17.27 -0.23 15.15
CA ASN A 29 17.49 -1.18 16.25
C ASN A 29 18.39 -2.37 15.87
N GLY A 30 18.88 -2.45 14.63
CA GLY A 30 19.73 -3.54 14.14
C GLY A 30 18.99 -4.83 13.77
N ASP A 31 17.66 -4.85 13.84
CA ASP A 31 16.85 -6.00 13.42
C ASP A 31 16.58 -5.94 11.90
N LEU A 32 17.58 -6.38 11.13
CA LEU A 32 17.52 -6.38 9.67
C LEU A 32 16.44 -7.32 9.11
N GLY A 33 16.11 -8.40 9.83
CA GLY A 33 15.07 -9.34 9.41
C GLY A 33 13.69 -8.71 9.48
N LEU A 34 13.36 -8.10 10.63
CA LEU A 34 12.11 -7.39 10.82
C LEU A 34 12.02 -6.14 9.94
N SER A 35 13.13 -5.43 9.76
CA SER A 35 13.20 -4.30 8.82
C SER A 35 12.88 -4.73 7.39
N GLY A 36 13.46 -5.84 6.93
CA GLY A 36 13.18 -6.40 5.60
C GLY A 36 11.73 -6.85 5.43
N TYR A 37 11.14 -7.47 6.46
CA TYR A 37 9.73 -7.86 6.47
C TYR A 37 8.80 -6.66 6.27
N TYR A 38 8.95 -5.61 7.08
CA TYR A 38 8.15 -4.39 6.94
C TYR A 38 8.39 -3.66 5.63
N ARG A 39 9.64 -3.67 5.13
CA ARG A 39 9.95 -3.10 3.81
C ARG A 39 9.23 -3.84 2.68
N GLY A 40 9.14 -5.16 2.76
CA GLY A 40 8.38 -5.98 1.81
C GLY A 40 6.89 -5.62 1.80
N GLN A 41 6.28 -5.49 2.99
CA GLN A 41 4.89 -5.06 3.12
C GLN A 41 4.64 -3.66 2.55
N TRP A 42 5.55 -2.71 2.84
CA TRP A 42 5.48 -1.37 2.28
C TRP A 42 5.43 -1.40 0.75
N ILE A 43 6.42 -2.05 0.12
CA ILE A 43 6.53 -2.11 -1.35
C ILE A 43 5.31 -2.80 -1.97
N ALA A 44 4.85 -3.92 -1.40
CA ALA A 44 3.69 -4.66 -1.90
C ALA A 44 2.41 -3.82 -1.84
N ASN A 45 2.16 -3.15 -0.71
CA ASN A 45 0.96 -2.35 -0.52
C ASN A 45 0.95 -1.09 -1.40
N GLU A 46 2.09 -0.41 -1.52
CA GLU A 46 2.21 0.76 -2.40
C GLU A 46 2.06 0.39 -3.87
N GLY A 47 2.72 -0.68 -4.31
CA GLY A 47 2.58 -1.20 -5.68
C GLY A 47 1.14 -1.60 -6.02
N THR A 48 0.46 -2.28 -5.10
CA THR A 48 -0.96 -2.66 -5.27
C THR A 48 -1.86 -1.42 -5.35
N ALA A 49 -1.64 -0.42 -4.50
CA ALA A 49 -2.41 0.81 -4.52
C ALA A 49 -2.24 1.58 -5.84
N ILE A 50 -1.02 1.61 -6.41
CA ILE A 50 -0.73 2.22 -7.72
C ILE A 50 -1.44 1.46 -8.84
N ALA A 51 -1.39 0.13 -8.83
CA ALA A 51 -2.06 -0.69 -9.83
C ALA A 51 -3.58 -0.47 -9.82
N LEU A 52 -4.21 -0.49 -8.64
CA LEU A 52 -5.63 -0.21 -8.48
C LEU A 52 -6.00 1.21 -8.91
N THR A 53 -5.19 2.22 -8.55
CA THR A 53 -5.39 3.60 -8.99
C THR A 53 -5.37 3.69 -10.52
N THR A 54 -4.42 2.99 -11.15
CA THR A 54 -4.29 2.95 -12.62
C THR A 54 -5.50 2.31 -13.28
N ILE A 55 -5.96 1.17 -12.76
CA ILE A 55 -7.17 0.49 -13.24
C ILE A 55 -8.39 1.42 -13.10
N LEU A 56 -8.57 2.00 -11.91
CA LEU A 56 -9.71 2.87 -11.62
C LEU A 56 -9.72 4.15 -12.49
N SER A 57 -8.55 4.68 -12.85
CA SER A 57 -8.45 5.84 -13.75
C SER A 57 -8.95 5.56 -15.17
N LYS A 58 -8.89 4.29 -15.60
CA LYS A 58 -9.34 3.84 -16.92
C LYS A 58 -10.76 3.27 -16.89
N TYR A 59 -11.28 2.98 -15.70
CA TYR A 59 -12.61 2.45 -15.51
C TYR A 59 -13.66 3.54 -15.80
N LYS A 60 -14.52 3.29 -16.79
CA LYS A 60 -15.77 4.02 -16.99
C LYS A 60 -16.87 3.21 -16.33
N GLU A 61 -17.56 3.79 -15.36
CA GLU A 61 -18.71 3.17 -14.72
C GLU A 61 -19.84 3.16 -15.79
N GLU A 62 -20.34 1.98 -16.16
CA GLU A 62 -21.47 1.89 -17.08
C GLU A 62 -22.71 2.45 -16.36
N GLU A 63 -23.38 3.43 -16.96
CA GLU A 63 -24.68 3.90 -16.48
C GLU A 63 -25.67 2.73 -16.57
N GLN A 64 -26.23 2.34 -15.42
CA GLN A 64 -27.33 1.38 -15.33
C GLN A 64 -28.64 2.00 -15.84
#